data_AF-A0A1A6BAC1-F1
#
_entry.id   AF-A0A1A6BAC1-F1
#
_cell.length_a   1.000
_cell.length_b   1.000
_cell.length_c   1.000
_cell.angle_alpha   90.00
_cell.angle_beta   90.00
_cell.angle_gamma   90.00
#
_symmetry.space_group_name_H-M   'P 1'
#
loop_
_entity.id
_entity.type
_entity.pdbx_description
1 polymer ?
#
loop_
_entity_poly.entity_id
_entity_poly.type
_entity_poly.pdbx_seq_one_letter_code
_entity_poly.pdbx_strand_id
1 'polypeptide(L)'
;MIISVDDVRRIAMFDGLTQQPQLEMTQPPTPNPNAPIACQAVGNTNRTFGNNWIIFHAVSYTAAVGSATPAFHTRVIALVRQTIAAYPSSDAAHTALDGLVSALAECAALHANADYQFTMEMLDPSTATLTSTDNTWTETYRVKSSVLIDVLVSGLPSHGPTANSILSAITDRVT
;
A
#
# COMPACT_ATOMS: atom_id res chain seq x y z
N MET A 1 -10.45 10.69 -4.62
CA MET A 1 -9.72 10.71 -3.32
C MET A 1 -8.22 10.52 -3.55
N ILE A 2 -7.82 9.60 -4.45
CA ILE A 2 -6.43 9.49 -4.95
C ILE A 2 -5.86 10.86 -5.36
N ILE A 3 -4.58 11.08 -5.07
CA ILE A 3 -3.86 12.30 -5.42
C ILE A 3 -3.09 12.14 -6.73
N SER A 4 -2.93 13.25 -7.47
CA SER A 4 -2.33 13.26 -8.79
C SER A 4 -0.83 12.87 -8.75
N VAL A 5 -0.28 12.46 -9.90
CA VAL A 5 1.17 12.20 -10.00
C VAL A 5 2.00 13.42 -9.60
N ASP A 6 1.54 14.64 -9.89
CA ASP A 6 2.28 15.87 -9.55
C ASP A 6 2.28 16.15 -8.05
N ASP A 7 1.18 15.84 -7.35
CA ASP A 7 1.15 15.87 -5.89
C ASP A 7 2.11 14.83 -5.30
N VAL A 8 2.11 13.61 -5.85
CA VAL A 8 3.02 12.54 -5.39
C VAL A 8 4.48 12.93 -5.61
N ARG A 9 4.85 13.45 -6.79
CA ARG A 9 6.22 13.91 -7.09
C ARG A 9 6.69 14.95 -6.09
N ARG A 10 5.84 15.93 -5.78
CA ARG A 10 6.12 16.99 -4.81
C ARG A 10 6.31 16.43 -3.40
N ILE A 11 5.45 15.53 -2.95
CA ILE A 11 5.55 14.90 -1.62
C ILE A 11 6.79 14.00 -1.52
N ALA A 12 7.06 13.20 -2.56
CA ALA A 12 8.19 12.28 -2.62
C ALA A 12 9.53 12.99 -2.90
N MET A 13 9.51 14.28 -3.25
CA MET A 13 10.65 15.04 -3.78
C MET A 13 11.35 14.29 -4.93
N PHE A 14 10.56 13.70 -5.83
CA PHE A 14 11.06 12.85 -6.91
C PHE A 14 10.24 13.03 -8.19
N ASP A 15 10.77 13.80 -9.14
CA ASP A 15 10.06 14.19 -10.37
C ASP A 15 9.88 13.04 -11.38
N GLY A 16 10.72 12.00 -11.30
CA GLY A 16 10.73 10.91 -12.29
C GLY A 16 9.52 9.98 -12.24
N LEU A 17 8.66 10.08 -11.21
CA LEU A 17 7.45 9.25 -11.09
C LEU A 17 6.49 9.52 -12.25
N THR A 18 5.93 8.48 -12.84
CA THR A 18 4.93 8.58 -13.91
C THR A 18 3.78 7.65 -13.63
N GLN A 19 2.54 8.07 -13.93
CA GLN A 19 1.39 7.18 -13.83
C GLN A 19 1.53 6.05 -14.84
N GLN A 20 1.20 4.85 -14.41
CA GLN A 20 1.17 3.66 -15.25
C GLN A 20 -0.29 3.27 -15.48
N PRO A 21 -0.93 3.66 -16.61
CA PRO A 21 -2.35 3.36 -16.86
C PRO A 21 -2.67 1.86 -16.78
N GLN A 22 -1.72 1.00 -17.17
CA GLN A 22 -1.85 -0.45 -17.09
C GLN A 22 -1.83 -1.02 -15.67
N LEU A 23 -1.46 -0.21 -14.67
CA LEU A 23 -1.48 -0.58 -13.24
C LEU A 23 -2.64 0.09 -12.49
N GLU A 24 -3.54 0.76 -13.21
CA GLU A 24 -4.79 1.26 -12.64
C GLU A 24 -5.82 0.13 -12.55
N MET A 25 -6.46 0.02 -11.39
CA MET A 25 -7.34 -1.11 -11.08
C MET A 25 -8.64 -0.61 -10.46
N THR A 26 -9.78 -1.14 -10.92
CA THR A 26 -11.10 -0.91 -10.34
C THR A 26 -11.61 -2.11 -9.53
N GLN A 27 -10.79 -3.15 -9.41
CA GLN A 27 -11.01 -4.32 -8.57
C GLN A 27 -9.67 -4.76 -7.98
N PRO A 28 -9.64 -5.26 -6.73
CA PRO A 28 -8.41 -5.75 -6.14
C PRO A 28 -7.91 -7.02 -6.86
N PRO A 29 -6.60 -7.17 -7.08
CA PRO A 29 -6.02 -8.40 -7.64
C PRO A 29 -6.34 -9.63 -6.80
N THR A 30 -6.33 -10.78 -7.47
CA THR A 30 -6.31 -12.07 -6.78
C THR A 30 -5.00 -12.22 -6.00
N PRO A 31 -5.01 -12.74 -4.76
CA PRO A 31 -3.80 -12.94 -3.99
C PRO A 31 -2.89 -13.97 -4.64
N ASN A 32 -1.60 -13.90 -4.32
CA ASN A 32 -0.65 -14.95 -4.70
C ASN A 32 -1.12 -16.31 -4.11
N PRO A 33 -1.52 -17.28 -4.94
CA PRO A 33 -2.06 -18.54 -4.45
C PRO A 33 -1.02 -19.40 -3.73
N ASN A 34 0.27 -19.11 -3.95
CA ASN A 34 1.39 -19.82 -3.32
C ASN A 34 1.81 -19.17 -1.98
N ALA A 35 1.22 -18.04 -1.60
CA ALA A 35 1.46 -17.43 -0.30
C ALA A 35 0.72 -18.22 0.80
N PRO A 36 1.31 -18.37 2.00
CA PRO A 36 0.58 -18.82 3.18
C PRO A 36 -0.71 -18.01 3.34
N ILE A 37 -1.80 -18.65 3.78
CA ILE A 37 -3.13 -18.04 3.81
C ILE A 37 -3.13 -16.68 4.53
N ALA A 38 -2.47 -16.58 5.68
CA ALA A 38 -2.34 -15.33 6.42
C ALA A 38 -1.61 -14.22 5.62
N CYS A 39 -0.61 -14.59 4.82
CA CYS A 39 0.18 -13.65 4.02
C CYS A 39 -0.48 -13.22 2.72
N GLN A 40 -1.61 -13.82 2.33
CA GLN A 40 -2.35 -13.41 1.14
C GLN A 40 -2.93 -11.98 1.27
N ALA A 41 -3.04 -11.45 2.49
CA ALA A 41 -3.50 -10.09 2.76
C ALA A 41 -2.42 -9.01 2.56
N VAL A 42 -1.15 -9.39 2.38
CA VAL A 42 -0.06 -8.43 2.13
C VAL A 42 -0.20 -7.82 0.74
N GLY A 43 -0.05 -6.49 0.63
CA GLY A 43 -0.23 -5.73 -0.60
C GLY A 43 -1.68 -5.24 -0.77
N ASN A 44 -2.17 -5.18 -2.02
CA ASN A 44 -3.48 -4.59 -2.35
C ASN A 44 -4.54 -5.61 -2.81
N THR A 45 -4.54 -6.83 -2.27
CA THR A 45 -5.36 -7.94 -2.80
C THR A 45 -6.79 -7.92 -2.27
N ASN A 46 -7.66 -8.80 -2.79
CA ASN A 46 -9.01 -8.94 -2.24
C ASN A 46 -9.01 -9.46 -0.77
N ARG A 47 -7.92 -10.04 -0.29
CA ARG A 47 -7.75 -10.40 1.13
C ARG A 47 -7.42 -9.18 1.98
N THR A 48 -6.80 -8.17 1.39
CA THR A 48 -6.51 -6.89 2.05
C THR A 48 -7.80 -6.12 2.35
N PHE A 49 -8.68 -6.02 1.36
CA PHE A 49 -9.90 -5.19 1.45
C PHE A 49 -11.16 -5.98 1.81
N GLY A 50 -11.07 -7.31 1.87
CA GLY A 50 -12.23 -8.18 1.95
C GLY A 50 -13.16 -8.04 0.73
N ASN A 51 -14.42 -8.45 0.90
CA ASN A 51 -15.39 -8.53 -0.20
C ASN A 51 -16.54 -7.52 -0.09
N ASN A 52 -16.61 -6.74 0.99
CA ASN A 52 -17.76 -5.87 1.31
C ASN A 52 -17.58 -4.41 0.86
N TRP A 53 -16.57 -4.12 0.05
CA TRP A 53 -16.40 -2.80 -0.55
C TRP A 53 -17.43 -2.55 -1.66
N ILE A 54 -17.82 -1.30 -1.84
CA ILE A 54 -18.76 -0.85 -2.90
C ILE A 54 -18.03 -0.13 -4.04
N ILE A 55 -16.88 0.48 -3.75
CA ILE A 55 -16.00 1.13 -4.72
C ILE A 55 -14.57 0.71 -4.39
N PHE A 56 -13.81 0.33 -5.40
CA PHE A 56 -12.38 0.09 -5.30
C PHE A 56 -11.67 0.86 -6.42
N HIS A 57 -10.58 1.54 -6.09
CA HIS A 57 -9.74 2.20 -7.07
C HIS A 57 -8.29 2.21 -6.60
N ALA A 58 -7.40 1.65 -7.41
CA ALA A 58 -5.96 1.68 -7.17
C ALA A 58 -5.24 2.30 -8.37
N VAL A 59 -4.21 3.09 -8.12
CA VAL A 59 -3.28 3.60 -9.13
C VAL A 59 -1.85 3.38 -8.67
N SER A 60 -0.94 3.24 -9.63
CA SER A 60 0.49 3.16 -9.36
C SER A 60 1.26 4.19 -10.16
N TYR A 61 2.22 4.82 -9.49
CA TYR A 61 3.22 5.71 -10.07
C TYR A 61 4.58 5.06 -9.95
N THR A 62 5.32 4.98 -11.06
CA THR A 62 6.62 4.32 -11.07
C THR A 62 7.69 5.17 -11.73
N ALA A 63 8.94 4.90 -11.36
CA ALA A 63 10.11 5.44 -12.00
C ALA A 63 11.27 4.45 -11.96
N ALA A 64 12.16 4.53 -12.94
CA ALA A 64 13.45 3.89 -12.84
C ALA A 64 14.33 4.66 -11.85
N VAL A 65 14.92 3.95 -10.89
CA VAL A 65 15.88 4.47 -9.92
C VAL A 65 17.25 3.90 -10.27
N GLY A 66 18.16 4.81 -10.62
CA GLY A 66 19.52 4.48 -11.04
C GLY A 66 19.67 3.99 -12.48
N SER A 67 20.93 3.80 -12.87
CA SER A 67 21.34 3.22 -14.15
C SER A 67 21.40 1.70 -14.00
N ALA A 68 20.83 0.95 -14.96
CA ALA A 68 21.19 -0.46 -15.10
C ALA A 68 22.71 -0.51 -15.36
N THR A 69 23.46 -1.13 -14.46
CA THR A 69 24.90 -1.35 -14.69
C THR A 69 25.07 -2.76 -15.26
N PRO A 70 26.17 -3.05 -15.98
CA PRO A 70 26.43 -4.41 -16.47
C PRO A 70 26.47 -5.48 -15.36
N ALA A 71 26.74 -5.06 -14.11
CA ALA A 71 26.76 -5.92 -12.92
C ALA A 71 25.39 -6.11 -12.26
N PHE A 72 24.43 -5.22 -12.53
CA PHE A 72 23.06 -5.28 -11.99
C PHE A 72 22.06 -5.21 -13.14
N HIS A 73 21.57 -6.40 -13.55
CA HIS A 73 20.64 -6.57 -14.67
C HIS A 73 19.25 -5.95 -14.46
N THR A 74 18.94 -5.49 -13.25
CA THR A 74 17.64 -4.91 -12.89
C THR A 74 17.80 -3.47 -12.42
N ARG A 75 17.02 -2.56 -13.02
CA ARG A 75 16.82 -1.22 -12.46
C ARG A 75 16.00 -1.35 -11.19
N VAL A 76 16.40 -0.65 -10.14
CA VAL A 76 15.52 -0.44 -8.99
C VAL A 76 14.33 0.37 -9.50
N ILE A 77 13.11 -0.01 -9.13
CA ILE A 77 11.90 0.71 -9.52
C ILE A 77 11.38 1.40 -8.27
N ALA A 78 11.29 2.73 -8.29
CA ALA A 78 10.48 3.46 -7.33
C ALA A 78 9.02 3.19 -7.67
N LEU A 79 8.24 2.80 -6.67
CA LEU A 79 6.81 2.57 -6.79
C LEU A 79 6.10 3.32 -5.68
N VAL A 80 5.07 4.08 -6.07
CA VAL A 80 4.06 4.60 -5.18
C VAL A 80 2.72 4.06 -5.64
N ARG A 81 2.06 3.23 -4.83
CA ARG A 81 0.70 2.77 -5.07
C ARG A 81 -0.23 3.48 -4.09
N GLN A 82 -1.34 3.98 -4.60
CA GLN A 82 -2.44 4.49 -3.80
C GLN A 82 -3.67 3.65 -4.10
N THR A 83 -4.33 3.17 -3.06
CA THR A 83 -5.56 2.41 -3.17
C THR A 83 -6.63 3.00 -2.25
N ILE A 84 -7.85 3.07 -2.74
CA ILE A 84 -9.03 3.40 -1.94
C ILE A 84 -10.06 2.29 -2.07
N ALA A 85 -10.68 1.92 -0.95
CA ALA A 85 -11.86 1.07 -0.92
C ALA A 85 -12.93 1.75 -0.06
N ALA A 86 -14.08 2.06 -0.67
CA ALA A 86 -15.24 2.58 0.06
C ALA A 86 -16.16 1.44 0.47
N TYR A 87 -16.76 1.55 1.64
CA TYR A 87 -17.65 0.56 2.25
C TYR A 87 -19.03 1.17 2.52
N PRO A 88 -20.06 0.33 2.76
CA PRO A 88 -21.40 0.80 3.09
C PRO A 88 -21.50 1.64 4.37
N SER A 89 -20.56 1.47 5.31
CA SER A 89 -20.54 2.18 6.59
C SER A 89 -19.12 2.32 7.16
N SER A 90 -18.96 3.19 8.15
CA SER A 90 -17.71 3.33 8.91
C SER A 90 -17.34 2.01 9.59
N ASP A 91 -18.32 1.35 10.21
CA ASP A 91 -18.11 0.06 10.89
C ASP A 91 -17.62 -1.02 9.93
N ALA A 92 -18.12 -1.04 8.70
CA ALA A 92 -17.67 -1.98 7.67
C ALA A 92 -16.22 -1.73 7.24
N ALA A 93 -15.81 -0.46 7.12
CA ALA A 93 -14.43 -0.10 6.82
C ALA A 93 -13.48 -0.45 7.98
N HIS A 94 -13.88 -0.18 9.23
CA HIS A 94 -13.11 -0.59 10.41
C HIS A 94 -12.99 -2.11 10.53
N THR A 95 -14.08 -2.85 10.30
CA THR A 95 -14.06 -4.32 10.27
C THR A 95 -13.07 -4.84 9.23
N ALA A 96 -12.97 -4.20 8.07
CA ALA A 96 -12.00 -4.57 7.04
C ALA A 96 -10.56 -4.33 7.50
N LEU A 97 -10.28 -3.18 8.15
CA LEU A 97 -8.98 -2.90 8.73
C LEU A 97 -8.62 -3.88 9.85
N ASP A 98 -9.54 -4.18 10.76
CA ASP A 98 -9.30 -5.11 11.87
C ASP A 98 -8.97 -6.52 11.34
N GLY A 99 -9.73 -6.98 10.32
CA GLY A 99 -9.46 -8.24 9.65
C GLY A 99 -8.09 -8.27 8.96
N LEU A 100 -7.71 -7.17 8.31
CA LEU A 100 -6.38 -6.99 7.70
C LEU A 100 -5.28 -7.07 8.77
N VAL A 101 -5.39 -6.28 9.84
CA VAL A 101 -4.39 -6.25 10.92
C VAL A 101 -4.22 -7.63 11.55
N SER A 102 -5.31 -8.37 11.79
CA SER A 102 -5.24 -9.74 12.29
C SER A 102 -4.48 -10.66 11.33
N ALA A 103 -4.80 -10.62 10.03
CA ALA A 103 -4.13 -11.46 9.02
C ALA A 103 -2.64 -11.11 8.88
N LEU A 104 -2.29 -9.82 8.94
CA LEU A 104 -0.90 -9.36 8.84
C LEU A 104 -0.09 -9.74 10.09
N ALA A 105 -0.68 -9.69 11.29
CA ALA A 105 -0.05 -10.18 12.51
C ALA A 105 0.26 -11.69 12.41
N GLU A 106 -0.70 -12.47 11.93
CA GLU A 106 -0.50 -13.91 11.69
C GLU A 106 0.59 -14.14 10.64
N CYS A 107 0.59 -13.39 9.54
CA CYS A 107 1.61 -13.51 8.50
C CYS A 107 3.02 -13.21 9.04
N ALA A 108 3.18 -12.11 9.79
CA ALA A 108 4.46 -11.72 10.37
C ALA A 108 5.02 -12.81 11.31
N ALA A 109 4.16 -13.47 12.09
CA ALA A 109 4.55 -14.55 13.00
C ALA A 109 5.02 -15.83 12.28
N LEU A 110 4.66 -16.04 11.01
CA LEU A 110 5.07 -17.22 10.25
C LEU A 110 6.52 -17.17 9.78
N HIS A 111 7.13 -15.98 9.69
CA HIS A 111 8.46 -15.78 9.12
C HIS A 111 8.68 -16.52 7.79
N ALA A 112 7.63 -16.58 6.94
CA ALA A 112 7.52 -17.57 5.88
C ALA A 112 8.63 -17.48 4.81
N ASN A 113 8.91 -16.28 4.29
CA ASN A 113 10.00 -16.01 3.35
C ASN A 113 10.39 -14.53 3.38
N ALA A 114 11.35 -14.14 2.53
CA ALA A 114 11.86 -12.77 2.45
C ALA A 114 10.80 -11.73 2.05
N ASP A 115 9.82 -12.10 1.21
CA ASP A 115 8.75 -11.20 0.74
C ASP A 115 7.77 -10.82 1.86
N TYR A 116 7.73 -11.60 2.95
CA TYR A 116 6.85 -11.41 4.10
C TYR A 116 7.61 -11.06 5.38
N GLN A 117 8.87 -10.58 5.28
CA GLN A 117 9.58 -10.04 6.43
C GLN A 117 9.26 -8.55 6.59
N PHE A 118 8.35 -8.25 7.50
CA PHE A 118 7.99 -6.89 7.87
C PHE A 118 7.67 -6.79 9.36
N THR A 119 7.79 -5.59 9.90
CA THR A 119 7.21 -5.21 11.18
C THR A 119 5.90 -4.49 10.93
N MET A 120 4.91 -4.73 11.80
CA MET A 120 3.63 -4.03 11.78
C MET A 120 3.46 -3.23 13.07
N GLU A 121 2.96 -2.01 12.94
CA GLU A 121 2.62 -1.11 14.04
C GLU A 121 1.23 -0.49 13.82
N MET A 122 0.44 -0.40 14.89
CA MET A 122 -0.76 0.42 14.92
C MET A 122 -0.39 1.80 15.47
N LEU A 123 -0.55 2.85 14.66
CA LEU A 123 -0.27 4.24 15.09
C LEU A 123 -1.43 4.83 15.89
N ASP A 124 -2.65 4.43 15.53
CA ASP A 124 -3.90 4.75 16.19
C ASP A 124 -4.94 3.67 15.84
N PRO A 125 -6.15 3.64 16.45
CA PRO A 125 -7.16 2.61 16.16
C PRO A 125 -7.66 2.55 14.71
N SER A 126 -7.29 3.53 13.88
CA SER A 126 -7.70 3.62 12.47
C SER A 126 -6.52 3.53 11.50
N THR A 127 -5.28 3.36 11.99
CA THR A 127 -4.07 3.49 11.16
C THR A 127 -3.04 2.41 11.49
N ALA A 128 -2.68 1.63 10.47
CA ALA A 128 -1.66 0.60 10.55
C ALA A 128 -0.50 0.93 9.60
N THR A 129 0.72 0.59 9.98
CA THR A 129 1.91 0.73 9.13
C THR A 129 2.71 -0.56 9.12
N LEU A 130 3.08 -1.01 7.92
CA LEU A 130 4.00 -2.09 7.67
C LEU A 130 5.30 -1.51 7.15
N THR A 131 6.42 -1.96 7.72
CA THR A 131 7.75 -1.62 7.23
C THR A 131 8.53 -2.89 7.00
N SER A 132 9.12 -3.03 5.82
CA SER A 132 9.96 -4.18 5.51
C SER A 132 11.17 -4.23 6.43
N THR A 133 11.61 -5.41 6.84
CA THR A 133 12.76 -5.54 7.76
C THR A 133 14.07 -5.08 7.13
N ASP A 134 14.18 -5.12 5.81
CA ASP A 134 15.31 -4.60 5.04
C ASP A 134 15.19 -3.09 4.73
N ASN A 135 14.12 -2.44 5.21
CA ASN A 135 13.85 -1.02 5.06
C ASN A 135 13.91 -0.54 3.59
N THR A 136 13.21 -1.27 2.72
CA THR A 136 13.10 -1.01 1.28
C THR A 136 11.69 -0.55 0.87
N TRP A 137 10.69 -0.81 1.70
CA TRP A 137 9.31 -0.37 1.49
C TRP A 137 8.55 -0.10 2.79
N THR A 138 7.56 0.79 2.69
CA THR A 138 6.55 1.02 3.73
C THR A 138 5.17 1.00 3.10
N GLU A 139 4.23 0.30 3.75
CA GLU A 139 2.82 0.28 3.38
C GLU A 139 2.00 0.79 4.56
N THR A 140 1.10 1.74 4.32
CA THR A 140 0.31 2.40 5.37
C THR A 140 -1.16 2.27 5.05
N TYR A 141 -1.94 1.89 6.03
CA TYR A 141 -3.39 1.77 5.92
C TYR A 141 -4.05 2.78 6.85
N ARG A 142 -5.12 3.43 6.40
CA ARG A 142 -5.98 4.23 7.28
C ARG A 142 -7.45 4.11 6.91
N VAL A 143 -8.30 3.97 7.93
CA VAL A 143 -9.75 4.16 7.80
C VAL A 143 -10.11 5.60 8.15
N LYS A 144 -10.91 6.24 7.30
CA LYS A 144 -11.61 7.49 7.63
C LYS A 144 -13.03 7.42 7.07
N SER A 145 -14.02 7.75 7.90
CA SER A 145 -15.43 7.54 7.56
C SER A 145 -15.63 6.08 7.08
N SER A 146 -16.29 5.87 5.95
CA SER A 146 -16.47 4.55 5.34
C SER A 146 -15.40 4.18 4.30
N VAL A 147 -14.20 4.77 4.35
CA VAL A 147 -13.15 4.54 3.35
C VAL A 147 -11.88 3.97 4.00
N LEU A 148 -11.40 2.84 3.50
CA LEU A 148 -10.07 2.31 3.77
C LEU A 148 -9.10 2.78 2.66
N ILE A 149 -8.00 3.38 3.07
CA ILE A 149 -6.94 3.89 2.21
C ILE A 149 -5.71 3.03 2.43
N ASP A 150 -5.06 2.61 1.36
CA ASP A 150 -3.74 1.93 1.34
C ASP A 150 -2.76 2.79 0.53
N VAL A 151 -1.57 3.00 1.09
CA VAL A 151 -0.45 3.62 0.39
C VAL A 151 0.80 2.78 0.57
N LEU A 152 1.33 2.25 -0.53
CA LEU A 152 2.63 1.57 -0.58
C LEU A 152 3.65 2.48 -1.24
N VAL A 153 4.82 2.64 -0.61
CA VAL A 153 5.97 3.31 -1.20
C VAL A 153 7.19 2.39 -1.11
N SER A 154 7.88 2.18 -2.23
CA SER A 154 9.12 1.42 -2.30
C SER A 154 10.13 2.05 -3.26
N GLY A 155 11.41 1.71 -3.09
CA GLY A 155 12.49 2.17 -3.97
C GLY A 155 12.86 3.65 -3.82
N LEU A 156 12.29 4.36 -2.84
CA LEU A 156 12.63 5.73 -2.47
C LEU A 156 13.33 5.77 -1.11
N PRO A 157 14.40 6.58 -0.91
CA PRO A 157 15.10 6.67 0.38
C PRO A 157 14.21 7.08 1.57
N SER A 158 13.14 7.85 1.31
CA SER A 158 12.21 8.33 2.33
C SER A 158 10.83 7.67 2.23
N HIS A 159 10.78 6.35 1.97
CA HIS A 159 9.54 5.61 1.73
C HIS A 159 8.50 5.78 2.85
N GLY A 160 8.89 5.65 4.13
CA GLY A 160 7.96 5.80 5.26
C GLY A 160 7.34 7.20 5.37
N PRO A 161 8.14 8.28 5.48
CA PRO A 161 7.62 9.66 5.51
C PRO A 161 6.79 10.02 4.27
N THR A 162 7.18 9.52 3.09
CA THR A 162 6.44 9.72 1.83
C THR A 162 5.08 9.05 1.89
N ALA A 163 5.02 7.77 2.31
CA ALA A 163 3.76 7.02 2.42
C ALA A 163 2.78 7.71 3.37
N ASN A 164 3.24 8.12 4.56
CA ASN A 164 2.43 8.83 5.55
C ASN A 164 1.91 10.18 5.03
N SER A 165 2.74 10.93 4.30
CA SER A 165 2.35 12.24 3.75
C SER A 165 1.29 12.09 2.64
N ILE A 166 1.44 11.08 1.79
CA ILE A 166 0.44 10.74 0.76
C ILE A 166 -0.86 10.25 1.42
N LEU A 167 -0.76 9.38 2.43
CA LEU A 167 -1.91 8.87 3.18
C LEU A 167 -2.72 10.04 3.77
N SER A 168 -2.07 11.00 4.43
CA SER A 168 -2.71 12.22 4.94
C SER A 168 -3.37 13.03 3.82
N ALA A 169 -2.68 13.26 2.69
CA ALA A 169 -3.23 14.02 1.58
C ALA A 169 -4.47 13.37 0.93
N ILE A 170 -4.55 12.03 0.88
CA ILE A 170 -5.75 11.30 0.46
C ILE A 170 -6.83 11.41 1.54
N THR A 171 -6.47 11.19 2.80
CA THR A 171 -7.35 11.24 3.96
C THR A 171 -8.07 12.59 4.08
N ASP A 172 -7.39 13.70 3.81
CA ASP A 172 -7.96 15.05 3.83
C ASP A 172 -9.07 15.26 2.78
N ARG A 173 -9.12 14.41 1.75
CA ARG A 173 -10.13 14.45 0.68
C ARG A 173 -11.32 13.53 0.96
N VAL A 174 -11.29 12.75 2.05
CA VAL A 174 -12.41 11.93 2.52
C VAL A 174 -13.30 12.78 3.42
N THR A 175 -14.59 12.84 3.09
CA THR A 175 -15.64 13.55 3.82
C THR A 175 -16.41 12.63 4.77
#